data_AF-A0AAD5DF61-F1
#
_entry.id   AF-A0AAD5DF61-F1
#
_cell.length_a   1.000
_cell.length_b   1.000
_cell.length_c   1.000
_cell.angle_alpha   90.00
_cell.angle_beta   90.00
_cell.angle_gamma   90.00
#
_symmetry.space_group_name_H-M   'P 1'
#
loop_
_entity.id
_entity.type
_entity.pdbx_description
1 polymer ?
#
loop_
_entity_poly.entity_id
_entity_poly.type
_entity_poly.pdbx_seq_one_letter_code
_entity_poly.pdbx_strand_id
1 'polypeptide(L)'
;MQRQAAALLLLLLTAKTAAAWDMSMTSLADKLGDAIEVKGIQQGSIQSKLPLVLNVWPFVNATMAGWAALNNASSSAPWLDAVERVGNHCEDFPAECGWSVGRGSNADESGDVTLDAMIMRGDSMDAGAVAYLKDVRNAISAARLVMEHTQHTILAGAAATRFAQQMGLPLQTLNTERSTHAWQQRVAANCTPNWRVDVEPADSCGPYTPLPPSSNATDEAPAGGIGGRRLLAASTKSHHGFMGSHDTVSMAAIGADGKMAAGSTTNGWFFKVPGRTGDSSVPGAAAYVDGEVGACGCTGQGDINLRFLMCYQAVEFMRQQMDPKLAAEAALRRVVRRYSGAGATFGLFAVNATGYHGGAAFGWERDNMTRWMAGNPQAPEQLRQAAFPWAYAYQDASTGGKVVWVEVEDLSRIPEPQQPRRR
;
A
#
# COMPACT_ATOMS: atom_id res chain seq x y z
N MET A 1 35.59 56.60 -6.26
CA MET A 1 36.43 55.44 -5.86
C MET A 1 35.90 54.65 -4.66
N GLN A 2 35.14 55.21 -3.70
CA GLN A 2 34.65 54.45 -2.53
C GLN A 2 33.41 53.57 -2.75
N ARG A 3 32.62 53.76 -3.81
CA ARG A 3 31.43 52.92 -4.11
C ARG A 3 31.75 51.62 -4.87
N GLN A 4 32.90 51.53 -5.55
CA GLN A 4 33.35 50.30 -6.22
C GLN A 4 34.06 49.33 -5.26
N ALA A 5 34.69 49.84 -4.19
CA ALA A 5 35.31 49.01 -3.16
C ALA A 5 34.28 48.25 -2.30
N ALA A 6 33.12 48.86 -2.01
CA ALA A 6 32.06 48.22 -1.23
C ALA A 6 31.36 47.08 -1.99
N ALA A 7 31.18 47.22 -3.32
CA ALA A 7 30.61 46.18 -4.17
C ALA A 7 31.55 44.98 -4.31
N LEU A 8 32.87 45.21 -4.38
CA LEU A 8 33.88 44.15 -4.44
C LEU A 8 33.99 43.39 -3.11
N LEU A 9 33.83 44.08 -1.97
CA LEU A 9 33.84 43.46 -0.64
C LEU A 9 32.58 42.61 -0.42
N LEU A 10 31.41 43.06 -0.90
CA LEU A 10 30.16 42.28 -0.82
C LEU A 10 30.21 41.02 -1.71
N LEU A 11 30.77 41.12 -2.91
CA LEU A 11 31.01 39.99 -3.82
C LEU A 11 32.01 38.97 -3.25
N LEU A 12 33.06 39.44 -2.54
CA LEU A 12 34.02 38.57 -1.87
C LEU A 12 33.45 37.92 -0.60
N LEU A 13 32.53 38.58 0.10
CA LEU A 13 31.79 38.01 1.23
C LEU A 13 30.78 36.96 0.77
N THR A 14 30.05 37.18 -0.34
CA THR A 14 29.15 36.17 -0.92
C THR A 14 29.90 34.98 -1.54
N ALA A 15 31.09 35.21 -2.12
CA ALA A 15 31.94 34.14 -2.64
C ALA A 15 32.56 33.29 -1.53
N LYS A 16 32.93 33.89 -0.38
CA LYS A 16 33.41 33.15 0.79
C LYS A 16 32.31 32.37 1.51
N THR A 17 31.06 32.86 1.53
CA THR A 17 29.94 32.07 2.04
C THR A 17 29.54 30.95 1.08
N ALA A 18 29.61 31.16 -0.24
CA ALA A 18 29.38 30.10 -1.22
C ALA A 18 30.44 28.98 -1.13
N ALA A 19 31.72 29.32 -1.00
CA ALA A 19 32.80 28.34 -0.85
C ALA A 19 32.74 27.58 0.49
N ALA A 20 32.27 28.21 1.57
CA ALA A 20 32.09 27.54 2.87
C ALA A 20 30.89 26.56 2.89
N TRP A 21 29.86 26.82 2.07
CA TRP A 21 28.73 25.89 1.87
C TRP A 21 29.10 24.77 0.89
N ASP A 22 29.91 25.05 -0.13
CA ASP A 22 30.42 24.08 -1.10
C ASP A 22 31.40 23.07 -0.46
N MET A 23 32.26 23.53 0.47
CA MET A 23 33.14 22.66 1.26
C MET A 23 32.40 21.79 2.30
N SER A 24 31.20 22.20 2.74
CA SER A 24 30.39 21.39 3.65
C SER A 24 29.60 20.31 2.93
N MET A 25 29.20 20.53 1.68
CA MET A 25 28.46 19.53 0.89
C MET A 25 29.38 18.49 0.26
N THR A 26 30.60 18.86 -0.15
CA THR A 26 31.61 17.92 -0.63
C THR A 26 32.12 17.00 0.49
N SER A 27 32.34 17.52 1.70
CA SER A 27 32.69 16.69 2.86
C SER A 27 31.55 15.77 3.34
N LEU A 28 30.28 16.12 3.06
CA LEU A 28 29.13 15.27 3.40
C LEU A 28 28.92 14.19 2.34
N ALA A 29 29.13 14.52 1.06
CA ALA A 29 29.13 13.57 -0.05
C ALA A 29 30.27 12.55 0.06
N ASP A 30 31.48 12.97 0.47
CA ASP A 30 32.62 12.08 0.68
C ASP A 30 32.47 11.17 1.92
N LYS A 31 31.66 11.58 2.91
CA LYS A 31 31.34 10.75 4.09
C LYS A 31 30.12 9.83 3.90
N LEU A 32 29.36 10.04 2.82
CA LEU A 32 28.24 9.18 2.39
C LEU A 32 28.61 8.29 1.19
N GLY A 33 29.86 8.35 0.73
CA GLY A 33 30.35 7.75 -0.50
C GLY A 33 30.71 6.25 -0.47
N ASP A 34 30.15 5.45 0.44
CA ASP A 34 30.23 3.99 0.33
C ASP A 34 28.85 3.39 -0.01
N ALA A 35 28.70 3.12 -1.32
CA ALA A 35 27.77 2.21 -1.99
C ALA A 35 26.32 2.64 -2.27
N ILE A 36 26.12 3.59 -3.20
CA ILE A 36 25.15 3.42 -4.32
C ILE A 36 25.78 4.04 -5.58
N GLU A 37 26.31 3.20 -6.46
CA GLU A 37 26.78 3.61 -7.79
C GLU A 37 25.54 3.92 -8.66
N VAL A 38 25.15 5.19 -8.78
CA VAL A 38 24.09 5.60 -9.72
C VAL A 38 24.66 5.54 -11.13
N LYS A 39 24.57 4.38 -11.77
CA LYS A 39 24.83 4.26 -13.21
C LYS A 39 23.76 5.03 -13.96
N GLY A 40 24.15 6.15 -14.56
CA GLY A 40 23.34 6.88 -15.52
C GLY A 40 22.88 5.94 -16.63
N ILE A 41 21.56 5.80 -16.78
CA ILE A 41 20.94 5.01 -17.84
C ILE A 41 21.20 5.75 -19.16
N GLN A 42 22.02 5.15 -20.02
CA GLN A 42 22.11 5.52 -21.43
C GLN A 42 20.70 5.46 -22.03
N GLN A 43 20.25 6.54 -22.70
CA GLN A 43 18.99 6.60 -23.45
C GLN A 43 19.03 5.63 -24.66
N GLY A 44 18.99 4.32 -24.39
CA GLY A 44 18.48 3.34 -25.35
C GLY A 44 16.96 3.48 -25.40
N SER A 45 16.34 3.20 -26.55
CA SER A 45 14.88 3.24 -26.72
C SER A 45 14.18 2.45 -25.60
N ILE A 46 13.60 3.16 -24.63
CA ILE A 46 12.85 2.54 -23.54
C ILE A 46 11.61 1.92 -24.18
N GLN A 47 11.62 0.61 -24.35
CA GLN A 47 10.46 -0.09 -24.90
C GLN A 47 9.35 -0.05 -23.84
N SER A 48 8.31 0.73 -24.12
CA SER A 48 7.11 0.83 -23.27
C SER A 48 6.52 -0.57 -23.03
N LYS A 49 6.23 -0.90 -21.77
CA LYS A 49 5.64 -2.20 -21.35
C LYS A 49 4.11 -2.17 -21.24
N LEU A 50 3.49 -1.12 -21.79
CA LEU A 50 2.07 -0.84 -21.69
C LEU A 50 1.26 -1.58 -22.78
N PRO A 51 -0.02 -1.88 -22.57
CA PRO A 51 -0.80 -1.65 -21.34
C PRO A 51 -0.46 -2.63 -20.21
N LEU A 52 -0.83 -2.29 -18.98
CA LEU A 52 -0.45 -3.05 -17.78
C LEU A 52 -1.50 -2.97 -16.68
N VAL A 53 -1.76 -4.10 -16.00
CA VAL A 53 -2.54 -4.16 -14.74
C VAL A 53 -1.66 -4.79 -13.67
N LEU A 54 -1.60 -4.18 -12.49
CA LEU A 54 -0.92 -4.74 -11.32
C LEU A 54 -1.85 -4.79 -10.12
N ASN A 55 -1.66 -5.80 -9.28
CA ASN A 55 -2.24 -5.84 -7.94
C ASN A 55 -1.33 -6.57 -6.97
N VAL A 56 -1.48 -6.23 -5.68
CA VAL A 56 -0.92 -7.03 -4.60
C VAL A 56 -1.62 -8.40 -4.57
N TRP A 57 -0.90 -9.39 -4.06
CA TRP A 57 -1.28 -10.79 -3.94
C TRP A 57 -1.50 -11.56 -5.26
N PRO A 58 -1.39 -12.90 -5.24
CA PRO A 58 -1.58 -13.82 -6.36
C PRO A 58 -3.02 -13.92 -6.93
N PHE A 59 -3.81 -12.85 -6.96
CA PHE A 59 -5.24 -12.91 -7.34
C PHE A 59 -5.46 -12.88 -8.86
N VAL A 60 -5.08 -13.97 -9.53
CA VAL A 60 -5.10 -14.13 -11.00
C VAL A 60 -6.41 -13.68 -11.64
N ASN A 61 -7.55 -14.17 -11.13
CA ASN A 61 -8.85 -13.87 -11.74
C ASN A 61 -9.22 -12.38 -11.60
N ALA A 62 -8.83 -11.73 -10.50
CA ALA A 62 -9.00 -10.30 -10.33
C ALA A 62 -8.16 -9.52 -11.34
N THR A 63 -6.89 -9.90 -11.52
CA THR A 63 -6.01 -9.31 -12.55
C THR A 63 -6.60 -9.48 -13.95
N MET A 64 -7.16 -10.66 -14.27
CA MET A 64 -7.80 -10.94 -15.57
C MET A 64 -9.06 -10.10 -15.78
N ALA A 65 -9.89 -9.89 -14.75
CA ALA A 65 -11.05 -9.02 -14.82
C ALA A 65 -10.64 -7.56 -15.12
N GLY A 66 -9.60 -7.06 -14.45
CA GLY A 66 -9.01 -5.75 -14.74
C GLY A 66 -8.46 -5.66 -16.17
N TRP A 67 -7.75 -6.69 -16.63
CA TRP A 67 -7.22 -6.73 -17.99
C TRP A 67 -8.32 -6.70 -19.06
N ALA A 68 -9.40 -7.46 -18.88
CA ALA A 68 -10.53 -7.46 -19.79
C ALA A 68 -11.16 -6.06 -19.90
N ALA A 69 -11.32 -5.35 -18.78
CA ALA A 69 -11.79 -3.97 -18.76
C ALA A 69 -10.82 -2.99 -19.41
N LEU A 70 -9.51 -3.16 -19.21
CA LEU A 70 -8.48 -2.31 -19.82
C LEU A 70 -8.48 -2.39 -21.36
N ASN A 71 -8.88 -3.53 -21.92
CA ASN A 71 -8.96 -3.75 -23.36
C ASN A 71 -10.35 -3.48 -23.94
N ASN A 72 -11.29 -2.96 -23.14
CA ASN A 72 -12.61 -2.61 -23.64
C ASN A 72 -12.55 -1.29 -24.44
N ALA A 73 -12.45 -1.42 -25.75
CA ALA A 73 -12.40 -0.28 -26.67
C ALA A 73 -13.66 0.63 -26.66
N SER A 74 -14.76 0.19 -26.03
CA SER A 74 -15.97 1.01 -25.88
C SER A 74 -15.96 1.91 -24.65
N SER A 75 -15.00 1.74 -23.74
CA SER A 75 -14.87 2.58 -22.54
C SER A 75 -14.15 3.89 -22.86
N SER A 76 -14.63 4.99 -22.25
CA SER A 76 -13.94 6.28 -22.27
C SER A 76 -12.82 6.40 -21.23
N ALA A 77 -12.77 5.48 -20.25
CA ALA A 77 -11.78 5.44 -19.18
C ALA A 77 -11.34 4.01 -18.82
N PRO A 78 -10.83 3.20 -19.78
CA PRO A 78 -10.52 1.79 -19.56
C PRO A 78 -9.48 1.53 -18.44
N TRP A 79 -8.56 2.46 -18.18
CA TRP A 79 -7.60 2.36 -17.06
C TRP A 79 -8.29 2.46 -15.69
N LEU A 80 -9.31 3.32 -15.57
CA LEU A 80 -10.08 3.46 -14.33
C LEU A 80 -11.03 2.28 -14.15
N ASP A 81 -11.69 1.84 -15.23
CA ASP A 81 -12.56 0.66 -15.23
C ASP A 81 -11.77 -0.60 -14.84
N ALA A 82 -10.53 -0.73 -15.29
CA ALA A 82 -9.65 -1.84 -14.92
C ALA A 82 -9.43 -1.92 -13.41
N VAL A 83 -9.08 -0.80 -12.77
CA VAL A 83 -8.91 -0.72 -11.31
C VAL A 83 -10.20 -1.10 -10.59
N GLU A 84 -11.33 -0.53 -11.01
CA GLU A 84 -12.63 -0.86 -10.43
C GLU A 84 -12.97 -2.35 -10.59
N ARG A 85 -12.64 -2.98 -11.73
CA ARG A 85 -12.91 -4.41 -11.95
C ARG A 85 -12.00 -5.35 -11.16
N VAL A 86 -10.74 -5.00 -10.91
CA VAL A 86 -9.89 -5.78 -9.99
C VAL A 86 -10.51 -5.78 -8.59
N GLY A 87 -10.92 -4.60 -8.08
CA GLY A 87 -11.49 -4.48 -6.74
C GLY A 87 -12.83 -5.19 -6.61
N ASN A 88 -13.73 -4.96 -7.57
CA ASN A 88 -15.03 -5.60 -7.62
C ASN A 88 -14.93 -7.13 -7.66
N HIS A 89 -13.95 -7.68 -8.41
CA HIS A 89 -13.75 -9.13 -8.46
C HIS A 89 -13.48 -9.70 -7.06
N CYS A 90 -12.58 -9.08 -6.30
CA CYS A 90 -12.29 -9.53 -4.94
C CYS A 90 -13.46 -9.29 -3.97
N GLU A 91 -14.22 -8.22 -4.15
CA GLU A 91 -15.42 -7.94 -3.35
C GLU A 91 -16.55 -8.96 -3.62
N ASP A 92 -16.68 -9.41 -4.87
CA ASP A 92 -17.71 -10.33 -5.35
C ASP A 92 -17.36 -11.80 -5.13
N PHE A 93 -16.08 -12.14 -5.27
CA PHE A 93 -15.53 -13.50 -5.20
C PHE A 93 -14.46 -13.59 -4.10
N PRO A 94 -14.84 -13.36 -2.82
CA PRO A 94 -13.90 -13.27 -1.69
C PRO A 94 -13.02 -14.52 -1.55
N ALA A 95 -13.53 -15.70 -1.92
CA ALA A 95 -12.78 -16.96 -1.90
C ALA A 95 -11.54 -16.94 -2.80
N GLU A 96 -11.62 -16.25 -3.93
CA GLU A 96 -10.54 -16.13 -4.91
C GLU A 96 -9.48 -15.10 -4.49
N CYS A 97 -9.81 -14.24 -3.52
CA CYS A 97 -8.92 -13.24 -2.95
C CYS A 97 -8.59 -13.51 -1.48
N GLY A 98 -8.47 -14.79 -1.10
CA GLY A 98 -8.00 -15.22 0.22
C GLY A 98 -8.95 -14.89 1.37
N TRP A 99 -10.20 -14.55 1.08
CA TRP A 99 -11.23 -14.11 2.04
C TRP A 99 -10.87 -12.87 2.85
N SER A 100 -10.04 -12.01 2.27
CA SER A 100 -9.53 -10.79 2.89
C SER A 100 -10.34 -9.54 2.55
N VAL A 101 -11.10 -9.62 1.46
CA VAL A 101 -11.91 -8.55 0.88
C VAL A 101 -13.28 -9.11 0.52
N GLY A 102 -14.32 -8.30 0.68
CA GLY A 102 -15.67 -8.59 0.23
C GLY A 102 -16.58 -9.23 1.27
N ARG A 103 -17.64 -9.84 0.77
CA ARG A 103 -18.70 -10.43 1.59
C ARG A 103 -18.22 -11.64 2.39
N GLY A 104 -18.58 -11.72 3.67
CA GLY A 104 -18.27 -12.85 4.55
C GLY A 104 -16.82 -12.91 5.02
N SER A 105 -16.05 -11.85 4.76
CA SER A 105 -14.69 -11.64 5.26
C SER A 105 -14.72 -11.13 6.71
N ASN A 106 -13.71 -10.35 7.09
CA ASN A 106 -13.37 -9.97 8.45
C ASN A 106 -14.46 -9.06 9.06
N ALA A 107 -15.14 -9.58 10.09
CA ALA A 107 -16.05 -8.78 10.91
C ALA A 107 -15.27 -7.97 11.95
N ASP A 108 -15.82 -6.86 12.41
CA ASP A 108 -15.33 -6.13 13.59
C ASP A 108 -15.71 -6.84 14.91
N GLU A 109 -15.29 -6.30 16.06
CA GLU A 109 -15.59 -6.93 17.36
C GLU A 109 -17.09 -6.96 17.71
N SER A 110 -17.91 -6.13 17.05
CA SER A 110 -19.37 -6.15 17.16
C SER A 110 -20.02 -7.16 16.22
N GLY A 111 -19.25 -7.83 15.37
CA GLY A 111 -19.71 -8.84 14.43
C GLY A 111 -20.14 -8.28 13.08
N ASP A 112 -19.92 -6.99 12.82
CA ASP A 112 -20.28 -6.36 11.56
C ASP A 112 -19.16 -6.49 10.52
N VAL A 113 -19.50 -6.95 9.32
CA VAL A 113 -18.57 -6.91 8.17
C VAL A 113 -18.64 -5.53 7.53
N THR A 114 -17.50 -4.83 7.48
CA THR A 114 -17.38 -3.47 6.91
C THR A 114 -16.26 -3.42 5.89
N LEU A 115 -16.37 -2.52 4.91
CA LEU A 115 -15.39 -2.33 3.84
C LEU A 115 -14.79 -0.91 3.87
N ASP A 116 -13.50 -0.83 3.56
CA ASP A 116 -12.75 0.40 3.29
C ASP A 116 -12.25 0.33 1.84
N ALA A 117 -12.44 1.38 1.04
CA ALA A 117 -11.95 1.41 -0.34
C ALA A 117 -11.64 2.84 -0.82
N MET A 118 -10.72 2.95 -1.78
CA MET A 118 -10.44 4.18 -2.50
C MET A 118 -10.10 3.92 -3.97
N ILE A 119 -10.34 4.92 -4.82
CA ILE A 119 -9.93 4.94 -6.21
C ILE A 119 -9.46 6.34 -6.60
N MET A 120 -8.45 6.42 -7.45
CA MET A 120 -7.84 7.68 -7.89
C MET A 120 -7.42 7.58 -9.36
N ARG A 121 -7.62 8.65 -10.11
CA ARG A 121 -7.16 8.79 -11.49
C ARG A 121 -5.94 9.70 -11.56
N GLY A 122 -4.93 9.28 -12.31
CA GLY A 122 -3.63 9.97 -12.36
C GLY A 122 -3.60 11.21 -13.24
N ASP A 123 -4.59 11.40 -14.11
CA ASP A 123 -4.65 12.53 -15.05
C ASP A 123 -5.19 13.82 -14.43
N SER A 124 -6.23 13.73 -13.60
CA SER A 124 -6.81 14.88 -12.90
C SER A 124 -6.47 14.95 -11.41
N MET A 125 -5.86 13.90 -10.86
CA MET A 125 -5.68 13.70 -9.41
C MET A 125 -6.99 13.59 -8.62
N ASP A 126 -8.14 13.43 -9.30
CA ASP A 126 -9.41 13.18 -8.63
C ASP A 126 -9.33 11.84 -7.89
N ALA A 127 -9.84 11.82 -6.66
CA ALA A 127 -9.90 10.65 -5.82
C ALA A 127 -11.25 10.58 -5.10
N GLY A 128 -11.73 9.36 -4.90
CA GLY A 128 -12.89 9.07 -4.08
C GLY A 128 -12.64 7.87 -3.18
N ALA A 129 -13.27 7.88 -2.02
CA ALA A 129 -13.09 6.85 -1.01
C ALA A 129 -14.32 6.70 -0.12
N VAL A 130 -14.44 5.51 0.43
CA VAL A 130 -15.43 5.13 1.44
C VAL A 130 -14.73 4.42 2.59
N ALA A 131 -15.12 4.76 3.80
CA ALA A 131 -14.59 4.15 5.02
C ALA A 131 -15.71 3.53 5.87
N TYR A 132 -15.43 2.38 6.46
CA TYR A 132 -16.36 1.68 7.36
C TYR A 132 -17.76 1.49 6.73
N LEU A 133 -17.78 1.13 5.45
CA LEU A 133 -18.99 0.96 4.65
C LEU A 133 -19.68 -0.35 5.02
N LYS A 134 -20.98 -0.27 5.31
CA LYS A 134 -21.85 -1.43 5.59
C LYS A 134 -22.85 -1.65 4.47
N ASP A 135 -23.23 -2.91 4.30
CA ASP A 135 -24.34 -3.35 3.45
C ASP A 135 -24.26 -2.93 1.98
N VAL A 136 -23.07 -2.63 1.47
CA VAL A 136 -22.81 -2.32 0.07
C VAL A 136 -21.74 -3.27 -0.42
N ARG A 137 -22.09 -4.12 -1.39
CA ARG A 137 -21.22 -5.18 -1.88
C ARG A 137 -19.92 -4.65 -2.49
N ASN A 138 -20.04 -3.61 -3.32
CA ASN A 138 -18.93 -3.09 -4.10
C ASN A 138 -18.45 -1.74 -3.55
N ALA A 139 -17.50 -1.77 -2.63
CA ALA A 139 -17.00 -0.57 -1.95
C ALA A 139 -16.15 0.29 -2.88
N ILE A 140 -15.35 -0.31 -3.78
CA ILE A 140 -14.59 0.48 -4.75
C ILE A 140 -15.49 1.21 -5.76
N SER A 141 -16.61 0.60 -6.17
CA SER A 141 -17.61 1.30 -6.97
C SER A 141 -18.26 2.45 -6.20
N ALA A 142 -18.54 2.28 -4.90
CA ALA A 142 -19.00 3.38 -4.06
C ALA A 142 -17.96 4.51 -3.96
N ALA A 143 -16.68 4.18 -3.83
CA ALA A 143 -15.58 5.14 -3.86
C ALA A 143 -15.49 5.90 -5.20
N ARG A 144 -15.67 5.21 -6.33
CA ARG A 144 -15.75 5.85 -7.66
C ARG A 144 -16.92 6.83 -7.75
N LEU A 145 -18.08 6.47 -7.21
CA LEU A 145 -19.24 7.36 -7.17
C LEU A 145 -18.99 8.61 -6.32
N VAL A 146 -18.24 8.49 -5.22
CA VAL A 146 -17.79 9.66 -4.43
C VAL A 146 -16.94 10.60 -5.29
N MET A 147 -15.96 10.03 -6.02
CA MET A 147 -15.07 10.77 -6.91
C MET A 147 -15.82 11.50 -8.03
N GLU A 148 -16.79 10.83 -8.66
CA GLU A 148 -17.45 11.32 -9.88
C GLU A 148 -18.67 12.22 -9.60
N HIS A 149 -19.29 12.11 -8.42
CA HIS A 149 -20.58 12.75 -8.13
C HIS A 149 -20.61 13.62 -6.86
N THR A 150 -19.45 13.92 -6.29
CA THR A 150 -19.34 14.85 -5.16
C THR A 150 -18.12 15.76 -5.32
N GLN A 151 -18.06 16.86 -4.56
CA GLN A 151 -16.84 17.66 -4.41
C GLN A 151 -15.97 17.16 -3.24
N HIS A 152 -16.30 16.00 -2.67
CA HIS A 152 -15.64 15.42 -1.50
C HIS A 152 -14.77 14.24 -1.92
N THR A 153 -13.75 13.94 -1.12
CA THR A 153 -12.85 12.80 -1.37
C THR A 153 -13.26 11.56 -0.59
N ILE A 154 -13.72 11.69 0.65
CA ILE A 154 -13.97 10.54 1.54
C ILE A 154 -15.33 10.67 2.22
N LEU A 155 -16.16 9.63 2.13
CA LEU A 155 -17.37 9.47 2.94
C LEU A 155 -17.21 8.29 3.91
N ALA A 156 -17.86 8.32 5.07
CA ALA A 156 -17.71 7.26 6.06
C ALA A 156 -19.04 6.75 6.66
N GLY A 157 -19.01 5.50 7.11
CA GLY A 157 -20.05 4.86 7.91
C GLY A 157 -21.41 4.81 7.23
N ALA A 158 -22.47 4.91 8.05
CA ALA A 158 -23.84 4.85 7.58
C ALA A 158 -24.19 5.96 6.57
N ALA A 159 -23.51 7.11 6.61
CA ALA A 159 -23.70 8.17 5.63
C ALA A 159 -23.16 7.78 4.24
N ALA A 160 -22.01 7.10 4.19
CA ALA A 160 -21.48 6.53 2.95
C ALA A 160 -22.41 5.45 2.38
N THR A 161 -22.97 4.57 3.22
CA THR A 161 -23.97 3.56 2.80
C THR A 161 -25.20 4.21 2.19
N ARG A 162 -25.76 5.25 2.83
CA ARG A 162 -26.91 5.98 2.28
C ARG A 162 -26.59 6.67 0.95
N PHE A 163 -25.40 7.26 0.84
CA PHE A 163 -24.95 7.84 -0.43
C PHE A 163 -24.86 6.78 -1.52
N ALA A 164 -24.20 5.64 -1.26
CA ALA A 164 -24.09 4.53 -2.21
C ALA A 164 -25.47 4.04 -2.69
N GLN A 165 -26.43 3.91 -1.76
CA GLN A 165 -27.81 3.56 -2.09
C GLN A 165 -28.49 4.60 -2.99
N GLN A 166 -28.34 5.90 -2.68
CA GLN A 166 -28.90 7.00 -3.49
C GLN A 166 -28.30 7.05 -4.89
N MET A 167 -27.04 6.62 -5.04
CA MET A 167 -26.35 6.48 -6.32
C MET A 167 -26.70 5.17 -7.07
N GLY A 168 -27.62 4.37 -6.53
CA GLY A 168 -28.16 3.18 -7.20
C GLY A 168 -27.42 1.87 -6.89
N LEU A 169 -26.46 1.85 -5.95
CA LEU A 169 -25.86 0.60 -5.51
C LEU A 169 -26.85 -0.19 -4.63
N PRO A 170 -27.03 -1.51 -4.88
CA PRO A 170 -27.96 -2.32 -4.12
C PRO A 170 -27.45 -2.54 -2.70
N LEU A 171 -28.36 -2.41 -1.72
CA LEU A 171 -28.05 -2.81 -0.35
C LEU A 171 -28.12 -4.33 -0.19
N GLN A 172 -27.05 -4.91 0.33
CA GLN A 172 -26.95 -6.33 0.63
C GLN A 172 -26.06 -6.54 1.84
N THR A 173 -26.51 -7.37 2.78
CA THR A 173 -25.69 -7.71 3.95
C THR A 173 -24.36 -8.33 3.55
N LEU A 174 -23.28 -7.77 4.11
CA LEU A 174 -21.93 -8.29 3.95
C LEU A 174 -21.64 -9.47 4.87
N ASN A 175 -22.47 -9.68 5.90
CA ASN A 175 -22.35 -10.81 6.80
C ASN A 175 -22.77 -12.10 6.11
N THR A 176 -22.07 -13.19 6.45
CA THR A 176 -22.42 -14.55 6.05
C THR A 176 -22.35 -15.48 7.25
N GLU A 177 -22.81 -16.72 7.10
CA GLU A 177 -22.64 -17.75 8.14
C GLU A 177 -21.17 -17.88 8.57
N ARG A 178 -20.23 -17.75 7.63
CA ARG A 178 -18.80 -17.77 7.92
C ARG A 178 -18.38 -16.66 8.89
N SER A 179 -18.67 -15.39 8.55
CA SER A 179 -18.24 -14.25 9.37
C SER A 179 -18.95 -14.25 10.73
N THR A 180 -20.23 -14.62 10.75
CA THR A 180 -21.02 -14.77 11.98
C THR A 180 -20.48 -15.89 12.86
N HIS A 181 -20.14 -17.05 12.29
CA HIS A 181 -19.57 -18.17 13.03
C HIS A 181 -18.19 -17.82 13.61
N ALA A 182 -17.33 -17.17 12.83
CA ALA A 182 -16.03 -16.71 13.31
C ALA A 182 -16.16 -15.73 14.49
N TRP A 183 -17.11 -14.80 14.41
CA TRP A 183 -17.42 -13.88 15.50
C TRP A 183 -17.96 -14.61 16.75
N GLN A 184 -18.89 -15.54 16.57
CA GLN A 184 -19.42 -16.35 17.68
C GLN A 184 -18.32 -17.17 18.38
N GLN A 185 -17.39 -17.76 17.63
CA GLN A 185 -16.23 -18.46 18.19
C GLN A 185 -15.36 -17.52 19.03
N ARG A 186 -15.12 -16.29 18.58
CA ARG A 186 -14.40 -15.27 19.36
C ARG A 186 -15.13 -14.93 20.65
N VAL A 187 -16.45 -14.72 20.60
CA VAL A 187 -17.25 -14.42 21.79
C VAL A 187 -17.16 -15.58 22.79
N ALA A 188 -17.28 -16.83 22.32
CA ALA A 188 -17.09 -18.03 23.13
C ALA A 188 -15.66 -18.16 23.70
N ALA A 189 -14.67 -17.58 23.02
CA ALA A 189 -13.28 -17.47 23.47
C ALA A 189 -13.02 -16.19 24.29
N ASN A 190 -14.01 -15.70 25.05
CA ASN A 190 -13.90 -14.50 25.90
C ASN A 190 -13.39 -13.27 25.16
N CYS A 191 -13.87 -13.06 23.93
CA CYS A 191 -13.49 -11.95 23.07
C CYS A 191 -11.99 -11.82 22.79
N THR A 192 -11.30 -12.97 22.72
CA THR A 192 -9.93 -13.06 22.24
C THR A 192 -9.91 -13.62 20.81
N PRO A 193 -9.11 -13.05 19.88
CA PRO A 193 -8.21 -11.91 20.04
C PRO A 193 -8.95 -10.55 20.16
N ASN A 194 -8.30 -9.52 20.72
CA ASN A 194 -8.80 -8.15 20.73
C ASN A 194 -7.67 -7.13 20.45
N TRP A 195 -8.04 -5.96 19.94
CA TRP A 195 -7.11 -4.90 19.54
C TRP A 195 -7.04 -3.73 20.51
N ARG A 196 -7.66 -3.86 21.68
CA ARG A 196 -7.68 -2.78 22.67
C ARG A 196 -6.42 -2.87 23.54
N VAL A 197 -5.82 -1.73 23.83
CA VAL A 197 -4.55 -1.62 24.56
C VAL A 197 -4.78 -0.79 25.81
N ASP A 198 -4.18 -1.21 26.93
CA ASP A 198 -4.24 -0.52 28.23
C ASP A 198 -5.68 -0.29 28.74
N VAL A 199 -6.55 -1.29 28.57
CA VAL A 199 -7.92 -1.29 29.08
C VAL A 199 -8.27 -2.62 29.73
N GLU A 200 -9.17 -2.58 30.71
CA GLU A 200 -9.79 -3.77 31.31
C GLU A 200 -11.27 -3.85 30.92
N PRO A 201 -11.78 -5.04 30.57
CA PRO A 201 -13.16 -5.21 30.18
C PRO A 201 -14.04 -5.51 31.41
N ALA A 202 -15.23 -4.91 31.51
CA ALA A 202 -16.15 -5.12 32.63
C ALA A 202 -16.73 -6.55 32.63
N ASP A 203 -17.20 -7.02 31.47
CA ASP A 203 -17.37 -8.43 31.12
C ASP A 203 -16.30 -8.81 30.09
N SER A 204 -16.11 -10.09 29.74
CA SER A 204 -15.05 -10.53 28.80
C SER A 204 -14.97 -9.75 27.47
N CYS A 205 -16.06 -9.09 27.06
CA CYS A 205 -16.22 -8.34 25.82
C CYS A 205 -16.43 -6.82 26.00
N GLY A 206 -16.15 -6.29 27.18
CA GLY A 206 -16.40 -4.88 27.55
C GLY A 206 -17.71 -4.68 28.33
N PRO A 207 -18.15 -3.43 28.57
CA PRO A 207 -17.48 -2.17 28.23
C PRO A 207 -16.06 -2.09 28.82
N TYR A 208 -15.16 -1.40 28.12
CA TYR A 208 -13.74 -1.32 28.48
C TYR A 208 -13.43 -0.05 29.26
N THR A 209 -12.65 -0.17 30.33
CA THR A 209 -12.20 0.95 31.17
C THR A 209 -10.69 1.13 31.05
N PRO A 210 -10.18 2.36 30.85
CA PRO A 210 -8.73 2.61 30.82
C PRO A 210 -8.03 2.17 32.09
N LEU A 211 -6.90 1.51 31.93
CA LEU A 211 -5.98 1.22 33.02
C LEU A 211 -5.23 2.49 33.44
N PRO A 212 -4.93 2.66 34.74
CA PRO A 212 -4.05 3.74 35.17
C PRO A 212 -2.67 3.62 34.49
N PRO A 213 -2.00 4.74 34.18
CA PRO A 213 -0.65 4.71 33.62
C PRO A 213 0.27 3.88 34.52
N SER A 214 0.96 2.90 33.94
CA SER A 214 1.85 2.05 34.75
C SER A 214 3.01 2.88 35.29
N SER A 215 3.22 2.86 36.61
CA SER A 215 4.32 3.56 37.29
C SER A 215 5.71 3.03 36.93
N ASN A 216 5.78 1.92 36.18
CA ASN A 216 7.01 1.28 35.70
C ASN A 216 7.23 1.45 34.18
N ALA A 217 6.42 2.28 33.50
CA ALA A 217 6.75 2.73 32.15
C ALA A 217 7.90 3.74 32.25
N THR A 218 9.14 3.25 32.35
CA THR A 218 10.29 4.10 32.07
C THR A 218 10.20 4.51 30.60
N ASP A 219 10.09 5.80 30.34
CA ASP A 219 10.27 6.44 29.02
C ASP A 219 11.71 6.28 28.48
N GLU A 220 12.46 5.28 28.96
CA GLU A 220 13.77 4.95 28.42
C GLU A 220 13.59 4.17 27.12
N ALA A 221 13.52 4.94 26.03
CA ALA A 221 13.87 4.44 24.72
C ALA A 221 15.25 3.77 24.81
N PRO A 222 15.42 2.49 24.41
CA PRO A 222 16.76 1.94 24.26
C PRO A 222 17.54 2.85 23.31
N ALA A 223 18.76 3.20 23.71
CA ALA A 223 19.64 4.11 22.97
C ALA A 223 19.73 3.67 21.49
N GLY A 224 18.99 4.37 20.61
CA GLY A 224 18.98 4.11 19.16
C GLY A 224 17.61 4.04 18.47
N GLY A 225 16.49 3.92 19.20
CA GLY A 225 15.15 3.81 18.59
C GLY A 225 14.18 4.92 19.00
N ILE A 226 13.73 5.75 18.06
CA ILE A 226 12.69 6.76 18.33
C ILE A 226 11.34 6.06 18.54
N GLY A 227 10.92 5.97 19.82
CA GLY A 227 9.55 5.84 20.32
C GLY A 227 8.56 4.98 19.52
N GLY A 228 8.46 3.68 19.82
CA GLY A 228 7.48 2.81 19.16
C GLY A 228 7.00 1.58 19.94
N ARG A 229 7.39 1.41 21.22
CA ARG A 229 7.13 0.15 21.95
C ARG A 229 5.67 -0.08 22.33
N ARG A 230 4.87 0.98 22.55
CA ARG A 230 3.51 0.86 23.10
C ARG A 230 2.52 0.13 22.16
N LEU A 231 2.75 0.16 20.85
CA LEU A 231 1.78 -0.35 19.86
C LEU A 231 2.12 -1.77 19.34
N LEU A 232 3.40 -2.17 19.41
CA LEU A 232 3.83 -3.52 18.99
C LEU A 232 3.81 -4.55 20.13
N ALA A 233 4.03 -4.14 21.38
CA ALA A 233 4.06 -5.05 22.52
C ALA A 233 2.70 -5.73 22.82
N ALA A 234 1.58 -5.07 22.46
CA ALA A 234 0.24 -5.65 22.60
C ALA A 234 -0.14 -6.58 21.44
N SER A 235 0.39 -6.36 20.24
CA SER A 235 0.11 -7.17 19.04
C SER A 235 0.86 -8.51 19.01
N THR A 236 1.89 -8.68 19.84
CA THR A 236 2.89 -9.76 19.67
C THR A 236 2.63 -11.01 20.49
N LYS A 237 1.70 -11.00 21.46
CA LYS A 237 1.59 -12.10 22.43
C LYS A 237 0.57 -13.20 22.14
N SER A 238 -0.27 -13.17 21.10
CA SER A 238 -1.28 -14.26 20.97
C SER A 238 -2.01 -14.45 19.63
N HIS A 239 -1.49 -14.01 18.47
CA HIS A 239 -2.30 -14.08 17.22
C HIS A 239 -1.77 -15.02 16.12
N HIS A 240 -0.78 -15.87 16.42
CA HIS A 240 -0.21 -16.84 15.49
C HIS A 240 -1.12 -18.05 15.17
N GLY A 241 -2.31 -18.16 15.79
CA GLY A 241 -3.16 -19.35 15.74
C GLY A 241 -4.53 -19.21 15.10
N PHE A 242 -5.04 -17.99 14.87
CA PHE A 242 -6.24 -17.78 14.06
C PHE A 242 -5.76 -17.37 12.67
N MET A 243 -6.13 -18.17 11.66
CA MET A 243 -5.79 -18.01 10.24
C MET A 243 -5.44 -16.56 9.87
N GLY A 244 -4.17 -16.33 9.53
CA GLY A 244 -3.71 -15.03 9.04
C GLY A 244 -4.55 -14.58 7.84
N SER A 245 -4.99 -13.31 7.87
CA SER A 245 -5.24 -12.53 6.66
C SER A 245 -5.48 -11.07 7.06
N HIS A 246 -4.50 -10.22 6.77
CA HIS A 246 -4.60 -8.77 6.80
C HIS A 246 -4.33 -8.28 5.38
N ASP A 247 -5.16 -8.70 4.43
CA ASP A 247 -4.78 -8.57 3.03
C ASP A 247 -5.67 -7.52 2.36
N THR A 248 -5.11 -6.33 2.21
CA THR A 248 -5.66 -5.31 1.33
C THR A 248 -5.41 -5.74 -0.11
N VAL A 249 -6.40 -5.51 -0.98
CA VAL A 249 -6.20 -5.57 -2.44
C VAL A 249 -5.99 -4.15 -2.91
N SER A 250 -4.73 -3.81 -3.17
CA SER A 250 -4.32 -2.58 -3.86
C SER A 250 -3.93 -2.90 -5.30
N MET A 251 -4.26 -2.00 -6.21
CA MET A 251 -4.06 -2.22 -7.65
C MET A 251 -3.80 -0.91 -8.40
N ALA A 252 -3.17 -1.05 -9.56
CA ALA A 252 -2.97 0.01 -10.52
C ALA A 252 -3.18 -0.52 -11.94
N ALA A 253 -3.64 0.34 -12.84
CA ALA A 253 -3.73 0.03 -14.26
C ALA A 253 -3.21 1.20 -15.09
N ILE A 254 -2.53 0.89 -16.19
CA ILE A 254 -1.97 1.85 -17.14
C ILE A 254 -2.40 1.43 -18.55
N GLY A 255 -3.13 2.31 -19.23
CA GLY A 255 -3.58 2.13 -20.61
C GLY A 255 -2.44 2.24 -21.62
N ALA A 256 -2.71 1.83 -22.86
CA ALA A 256 -1.77 1.97 -23.97
C ALA A 256 -1.51 3.45 -24.33
N ASP A 257 -2.41 4.35 -23.94
CA ASP A 257 -2.29 5.81 -24.06
C ASP A 257 -1.50 6.44 -22.89
N GLY A 258 -1.00 5.64 -21.95
CA GLY A 258 -0.26 6.10 -20.77
C GLY A 258 -1.12 6.60 -19.62
N LYS A 259 -2.45 6.68 -19.79
CA LYS A 259 -3.35 7.08 -18.70
C LYS A 259 -3.42 5.99 -17.65
N MET A 260 -3.51 6.40 -16.39
CA MET A 260 -3.37 5.48 -15.26
C MET A 260 -4.31 5.79 -14.12
N ALA A 261 -4.65 4.75 -13.36
CA ALA A 261 -5.42 4.82 -12.13
C ALA A 261 -4.84 3.88 -11.09
N ALA A 262 -5.14 4.15 -9.83
CA ALA A 262 -4.86 3.25 -8.71
C ALA A 262 -6.03 3.20 -7.75
N GLY A 263 -6.14 2.11 -7.01
CA GLY A 263 -7.21 1.92 -6.04
C GLY A 263 -6.86 0.85 -5.02
N SER A 264 -7.67 0.77 -3.98
CA SER A 264 -7.58 -0.30 -2.99
C SER A 264 -8.94 -0.62 -2.36
N THR A 265 -9.08 -1.85 -1.83
CA THR A 265 -10.26 -2.29 -1.08
C THR A 265 -9.86 -3.33 -0.02
N THR A 266 -10.54 -3.34 1.14
CA THR A 266 -10.31 -4.28 2.24
C THR A 266 -11.48 -4.35 3.22
N ASN A 267 -11.59 -5.45 3.97
CA ASN A 267 -12.38 -5.49 5.20
C ASN A 267 -11.60 -5.04 6.45
N GLY A 268 -10.28 -4.85 6.34
CA GLY A 268 -9.40 -4.51 7.45
C GLY A 268 -9.15 -5.68 8.41
N TRP A 269 -8.68 -5.37 9.62
CA TRP A 269 -8.34 -6.40 10.60
C TRP A 269 -9.56 -7.19 11.07
N PHE A 270 -9.38 -8.51 11.23
CA PHE A 270 -10.30 -9.35 11.98
C PHE A 270 -10.57 -8.77 13.37
N PHE A 271 -11.84 -8.62 13.72
CA PHE A 271 -12.31 -8.14 15.02
C PHE A 271 -11.78 -6.76 15.39
N LYS A 272 -11.48 -5.92 14.40
CA LYS A 272 -11.11 -4.52 14.59
C LYS A 272 -12.12 -3.81 15.51
N VAL A 273 -11.67 -2.77 16.21
CA VAL A 273 -12.58 -1.90 16.97
C VAL A 273 -13.59 -1.28 16.00
N PRO A 274 -14.90 -1.20 16.32
CA PRO A 274 -15.91 -0.65 15.42
C PRO A 274 -15.58 0.80 15.09
N GLY A 275 -15.69 1.16 13.82
CA GLY A 275 -15.29 2.47 13.29
C GLY A 275 -13.81 2.58 12.90
N ARG A 276 -12.96 1.57 13.17
CA ARG A 276 -11.57 1.55 12.69
C ARG A 276 -11.55 1.49 11.17
N THR A 277 -10.84 2.43 10.55
CA THR A 277 -10.50 2.43 9.13
C THR A 277 -8.99 2.31 8.94
N GLY A 278 -8.57 1.54 7.94
CA GLY A 278 -7.15 1.34 7.61
C GLY A 278 -6.61 2.33 6.60
N ASP A 279 -5.49 1.97 5.97
CA ASP A 279 -4.86 2.68 4.86
C ASP A 279 -5.69 2.64 3.57
N SER A 280 -6.50 1.62 3.36
CA SER A 280 -7.23 1.36 2.10
C SER A 280 -8.33 2.37 1.74
N SER A 281 -8.71 3.26 2.65
CA SER A 281 -9.63 4.37 2.38
C SER A 281 -8.91 5.71 2.20
N VAL A 282 -7.58 5.75 2.30
CA VAL A 282 -6.79 6.98 2.32
C VAL A 282 -5.86 7.03 1.10
N PRO A 283 -6.13 7.92 0.11
CA PRO A 283 -5.21 8.16 -1.01
C PRO A 283 -3.81 8.52 -0.50
N GLY A 284 -2.78 7.89 -1.05
CA GLY A 284 -1.39 8.06 -0.62
C GLY A 284 -0.94 7.07 0.44
N ALA A 285 -1.86 6.46 1.19
CA ALA A 285 -1.55 5.41 2.15
C ALA A 285 -1.47 4.04 1.47
N ALA A 286 -2.60 3.45 1.10
CA ALA A 286 -2.67 2.10 0.50
C ALA A 286 -2.46 2.08 -1.02
N ALA A 287 -2.85 3.15 -1.71
CA ALA A 287 -2.65 3.29 -3.13
C ALA A 287 -2.50 4.77 -3.51
N TYR A 288 -1.70 5.04 -4.55
CA TYR A 288 -1.48 6.39 -5.07
C TYR A 288 -1.09 6.35 -6.53
N VAL A 289 -1.46 7.39 -7.28
CA VAL A 289 -1.11 7.53 -8.69
C VAL A 289 -0.93 9.00 -9.07
N ASP A 290 0.08 9.25 -9.90
CA ASP A 290 0.31 10.51 -10.58
C ASP A 290 0.67 10.20 -12.04
N GLY A 291 -0.12 10.72 -12.98
CA GLY A 291 0.01 10.41 -14.42
C GLY A 291 1.35 10.79 -15.03
N GLU A 292 2.09 11.74 -14.44
CA GLU A 292 3.42 12.16 -14.91
C GLU A 292 4.54 11.29 -14.34
N VAL A 293 4.26 10.47 -13.32
CA VAL A 293 5.27 9.74 -12.57
C VAL A 293 5.03 8.24 -12.59
N GLY A 294 3.88 7.79 -12.09
CA GLY A 294 3.62 6.38 -11.83
C GLY A 294 2.57 6.14 -10.75
N ALA A 295 2.44 4.87 -10.36
CA ALA A 295 1.50 4.41 -9.36
C ALA A 295 2.16 3.48 -8.34
N CYS A 296 1.54 3.36 -7.16
CA CYS A 296 1.95 2.45 -6.10
C CYS A 296 0.72 1.87 -5.41
N GLY A 297 0.82 0.62 -4.97
CA GLY A 297 -0.17 -0.04 -4.12
C GLY A 297 0.51 -0.90 -3.05
N CYS A 298 0.00 -0.86 -1.82
CA CYS A 298 0.55 -1.58 -0.68
C CYS A 298 -0.47 -2.41 0.09
N THR A 299 0.04 -3.29 0.95
CA THR A 299 -0.71 -4.19 1.84
C THR A 299 0.07 -4.37 3.16
N GLY A 300 -0.55 -5.03 4.15
CA GLY A 300 0.03 -5.29 5.46
C GLY A 300 -0.66 -4.51 6.58
N GLN A 301 0.11 -4.02 7.55
CA GLN A 301 -0.46 -3.38 8.74
C GLN A 301 -0.94 -1.94 8.47
N GLY A 302 -2.24 -1.81 8.17
CA GLY A 302 -2.81 -0.53 7.73
C GLY A 302 -2.61 0.67 8.66
N ASP A 303 -2.64 0.46 9.98
CA ASP A 303 -2.43 1.56 10.96
C ASP A 303 -0.99 2.10 10.94
N ILE A 304 -0.03 1.27 10.54
CA ILE A 304 1.35 1.70 10.34
C ILE A 304 1.50 2.30 8.94
N ASN A 305 0.92 1.70 7.89
CA ASN A 305 0.93 2.27 6.53
C ASN A 305 0.40 3.71 6.52
N LEU A 306 -0.68 3.99 7.25
CA LEU A 306 -1.24 5.34 7.45
C LEU A 306 -0.24 6.36 8.01
N ARG A 307 0.71 5.93 8.84
CA ARG A 307 1.71 6.83 9.47
C ARG A 307 2.87 7.17 8.55
N PHE A 308 3.11 6.35 7.53
CA PHE A 308 4.26 6.48 6.65
C PHE A 308 3.90 6.87 5.22
N LEU A 309 2.62 6.74 4.83
CA LEU A 309 2.12 7.03 3.49
C LEU A 309 3.01 6.39 2.41
N MET A 310 3.19 5.07 2.50
CA MET A 310 4.18 4.34 1.71
C MET A 310 3.99 4.55 0.21
N CYS A 311 2.74 4.52 -0.27
CA CYS A 311 2.46 4.68 -1.69
C CYS A 311 2.76 6.09 -2.21
N TYR A 312 2.37 7.13 -1.47
CA TYR A 312 2.75 8.50 -1.78
C TYR A 312 4.28 8.63 -1.83
N GLN A 313 4.97 8.12 -0.82
CA GLN A 313 6.41 8.24 -0.73
C GLN A 313 7.15 7.49 -1.85
N ALA A 314 6.66 6.32 -2.26
CA ALA A 314 7.23 5.57 -3.37
C ALA A 314 7.06 6.31 -4.71
N VAL A 315 5.89 6.91 -4.96
CA VAL A 315 5.68 7.76 -6.14
C VAL A 315 6.59 8.98 -6.12
N GLU A 316 6.76 9.64 -4.97
CA GLU A 316 7.68 10.79 -4.88
C GLU A 316 9.15 10.42 -5.06
N PHE A 317 9.57 9.21 -4.67
CA PHE A 317 10.90 8.71 -5.03
C PHE A 317 11.03 8.48 -6.54
N MET A 318 10.01 7.91 -7.19
CA MET A 318 10.00 7.77 -8.65
C MET A 318 10.01 9.14 -9.36
N ARG A 319 9.37 10.17 -8.79
CA ARG A 319 9.44 11.55 -9.32
C ARG A 319 10.87 12.05 -9.39
N GLN A 320 11.70 11.66 -8.43
CA GLN A 320 13.14 11.93 -8.39
C GLN A 320 13.96 11.00 -9.31
N GLN A 321 13.31 10.37 -10.29
CA GLN A 321 13.91 9.45 -11.25
C GLN A 321 14.49 8.18 -10.62
N MET A 322 14.04 7.81 -9.42
CA MET A 322 14.41 6.53 -8.80
C MET A 322 13.73 5.37 -9.54
N ASP A 323 14.48 4.28 -9.75
CA ASP A 323 13.92 3.04 -10.28
C ASP A 323 12.75 2.54 -9.39
N PRO A 324 11.62 2.06 -9.94
CA PRO A 324 10.46 1.64 -9.16
C PRO A 324 10.77 0.59 -8.08
N LYS A 325 11.69 -0.34 -8.33
CA LYS A 325 12.10 -1.34 -7.33
C LYS A 325 12.78 -0.66 -6.14
N LEU A 326 13.75 0.21 -6.43
CA LEU A 326 14.48 0.96 -5.41
C LEU A 326 13.56 1.93 -4.65
N ALA A 327 12.58 2.53 -5.34
CA ALA A 327 11.58 3.39 -4.72
C ALA A 327 10.69 2.63 -3.72
N ALA A 328 10.22 1.43 -4.09
CA ALA A 328 9.48 0.55 -3.20
C ALA A 328 10.31 0.16 -1.97
N GLU A 329 11.56 -0.28 -2.18
CA GLU A 329 12.49 -0.62 -1.10
C GLU A 329 12.75 0.56 -0.16
N ALA A 330 13.08 1.74 -0.71
CA ALA A 330 13.38 2.93 0.07
C ALA A 330 12.17 3.38 0.92
N ALA A 331 10.96 3.30 0.36
CA ALA A 331 9.72 3.58 1.09
C ALA A 331 9.52 2.57 2.24
N LEU A 332 9.68 1.27 1.97
CA LEU A 332 9.51 0.22 2.97
C LEU A 332 10.57 0.30 4.09
N ARG A 333 11.84 0.57 3.76
CA ARG A 333 12.91 0.73 4.75
C ARG A 333 12.61 1.83 5.78
N ARG A 334 11.86 2.88 5.42
CA ARG A 334 11.43 3.92 6.39
C ARG A 334 10.53 3.35 7.49
N VAL A 335 9.66 2.41 7.13
CA VAL A 335 8.76 1.71 8.05
C VAL A 335 9.54 0.72 8.90
N VAL A 336 10.30 -0.17 8.25
CA VAL A 336 11.03 -1.27 8.92
C VAL A 336 12.05 -0.74 9.93
N ARG A 337 12.69 0.42 9.69
CA ARG A 337 13.59 1.06 10.68
C ARG A 337 12.91 1.39 12.02
N ARG A 338 11.58 1.49 12.05
CA ARG A 338 10.79 1.81 13.25
C ARG A 338 9.90 0.65 13.69
N TYR A 339 9.45 -0.18 12.75
CA TYR A 339 8.48 -1.24 12.94
C TYR A 339 8.98 -2.53 12.26
N SER A 340 9.82 -3.28 12.97
CA SER A 340 10.41 -4.56 12.52
C SER A 340 10.27 -5.70 13.55
N GLY A 341 9.44 -5.50 14.58
CA GLY A 341 9.19 -6.50 15.61
C GLY A 341 8.47 -7.75 15.07
N ALA A 342 8.38 -8.78 15.91
CA ALA A 342 7.66 -10.02 15.56
C ALA A 342 6.23 -9.73 15.05
N GLY A 343 5.83 -10.39 13.97
CA GLY A 343 4.51 -10.21 13.33
C GLY A 343 4.34 -8.93 12.50
N ALA A 344 5.39 -8.11 12.35
CA ALA A 344 5.37 -6.94 11.47
C ALA A 344 5.41 -7.37 9.99
N THR A 345 4.36 -7.03 9.23
CA THR A 345 4.17 -7.44 7.84
C THR A 345 3.82 -6.25 6.96
N PHE A 346 4.59 -6.04 5.89
CA PHE A 346 4.47 -4.88 5.02
C PHE A 346 4.88 -5.22 3.60
N GLY A 347 4.18 -4.68 2.61
CA GLY A 347 4.60 -4.85 1.24
C GLY A 347 3.94 -3.87 0.28
N LEU A 348 4.63 -3.59 -0.82
CA LEU A 348 4.15 -2.69 -1.86
C LEU A 348 4.73 -3.06 -3.23
N PHE A 349 4.01 -2.72 -4.27
CA PHE A 349 4.52 -2.59 -5.64
C PHE A 349 4.62 -1.11 -6.01
N ALA A 350 5.54 -0.76 -6.90
CA ALA A 350 5.62 0.53 -7.55
C ALA A 350 5.78 0.33 -9.06
N VAL A 351 5.16 1.21 -9.86
CA VAL A 351 5.22 1.21 -11.31
C VAL A 351 5.37 2.64 -11.81
N ASN A 352 6.27 2.90 -12.75
CA ASN A 352 6.39 4.23 -13.37
C ASN A 352 5.54 4.35 -14.65
N ALA A 353 5.46 5.56 -15.21
CA ALA A 353 4.69 5.87 -16.42
C ALA A 353 5.10 5.07 -17.68
N THR A 354 6.29 4.46 -17.70
CA THR A 354 6.76 3.62 -18.82
C THR A 354 6.41 2.13 -18.65
N GLY A 355 5.79 1.77 -17.52
CA GLY A 355 5.42 0.39 -17.17
C GLY A 355 6.55 -0.41 -16.53
N TYR A 356 7.70 0.21 -16.22
CA TYR A 356 8.71 -0.43 -15.37
C TYR A 356 8.17 -0.48 -13.95
N HIS A 357 8.41 -1.58 -13.26
CA HIS A 357 7.83 -1.83 -11.96
C HIS A 357 8.72 -2.75 -11.12
N GLY A 358 8.48 -2.73 -9.82
CA GLY A 358 9.12 -3.58 -8.83
C GLY A 358 8.32 -3.59 -7.54
N GLY A 359 8.78 -4.33 -6.54
CA GLY A 359 8.14 -4.35 -5.24
C GLY A 359 9.10 -4.69 -4.12
N ALA A 360 8.69 -4.38 -2.89
CA ALA A 360 9.40 -4.74 -1.67
C ALA A 360 8.43 -5.32 -0.64
N ALA A 361 8.93 -6.21 0.21
CA ALA A 361 8.17 -6.88 1.26
C ALA A 361 9.00 -7.04 2.53
N PHE A 362 8.32 -7.22 3.67
CA PHE A 362 8.95 -7.49 4.95
C PHE A 362 8.04 -8.38 5.81
N GLY A 363 8.62 -9.41 6.44
CA GLY A 363 8.03 -10.13 7.57
C GLY A 363 7.08 -11.28 7.24
N TRP A 364 7.00 -11.72 5.98
CA TRP A 364 6.22 -12.91 5.60
C TRP A 364 7.10 -14.16 5.53
N GLU A 365 6.76 -15.17 6.34
CA GLU A 365 7.55 -16.40 6.48
C GLU A 365 7.38 -17.43 5.34
N ARG A 366 6.53 -17.16 4.32
CA ARG A 366 6.24 -18.11 3.23
C ARG A 366 6.62 -17.55 1.86
N ASP A 367 7.33 -18.35 1.05
CA ASP A 367 7.77 -18.02 -0.33
C ASP A 367 6.61 -17.77 -1.34
N ASN A 368 5.36 -18.00 -0.95
CA ASN A 368 4.17 -17.69 -1.76
C ASN A 368 3.49 -16.36 -1.39
N MET A 369 3.91 -15.71 -0.30
CA MET A 369 3.31 -14.45 0.19
C MET A 369 4.14 -13.20 -0.19
N THR A 370 5.20 -13.37 -0.97
CA THR A 370 6.07 -12.32 -1.53
C THR A 370 5.91 -12.26 -3.05
N ARG A 371 4.66 -12.29 -3.53
CA ARG A 371 4.37 -12.32 -4.96
C ARG A 371 3.28 -11.31 -5.31
N TRP A 372 3.62 -10.32 -6.13
CA TRP A 372 2.63 -9.41 -6.74
C TRP A 372 2.30 -9.89 -8.15
N MET A 373 1.13 -9.48 -8.65
CA MET A 373 0.65 -9.86 -9.97
C MET A 373 0.82 -8.71 -10.94
N ALA A 374 1.34 -9.02 -12.14
CA ALA A 374 1.33 -8.15 -13.29
C ALA A 374 0.72 -8.88 -14.49
N GLY A 375 -0.28 -8.27 -15.12
CA GLY A 375 -0.95 -8.79 -16.30
C GLY A 375 -0.60 -7.98 -17.55
N ASN A 376 0.05 -8.63 -18.52
CA ASN A 376 0.05 -8.23 -19.94
C ASN A 376 0.05 -9.48 -20.86
N PRO A 377 -1.12 -10.12 -21.06
CA PRO A 377 -1.33 -11.28 -21.93
C PRO A 377 -0.85 -11.18 -23.38
N GLN A 378 -0.58 -9.97 -23.88
CA GLN A 378 -0.15 -9.74 -25.27
C GLN A 378 1.34 -9.44 -25.40
N ALA A 379 2.09 -9.37 -24.29
CA ALA A 379 3.53 -9.18 -24.34
C ALA A 379 4.22 -10.35 -25.10
N PRO A 380 5.01 -10.07 -26.15
CA PRO A 380 5.80 -11.08 -26.85
C PRO A 380 6.61 -11.95 -25.87
N GLU A 381 6.68 -13.28 -26.13
CA GLU A 381 7.41 -14.26 -25.29
C GLU A 381 8.84 -13.79 -24.95
N GLN A 382 9.50 -13.12 -25.90
CA GLN A 382 10.86 -12.60 -25.79
C GLN A 382 10.97 -11.36 -24.87
N LEU A 383 9.91 -10.53 -24.80
CA LEU A 383 9.82 -9.43 -23.85
C LEU A 383 9.37 -9.89 -22.46
N ARG A 384 8.68 -11.04 -22.35
CA ARG A 384 8.38 -11.64 -21.04
C ARG A 384 9.64 -12.10 -20.27
N GLN A 385 10.77 -12.33 -20.95
CA GLN A 385 12.08 -12.63 -20.34
C GLN A 385 13.01 -11.40 -20.29
N ALA A 386 13.04 -10.55 -21.34
CA ALA A 386 13.91 -9.38 -21.41
C ALA A 386 13.39 -8.13 -20.67
N ALA A 387 12.07 -8.00 -20.48
CA ALA A 387 11.49 -6.97 -19.60
C ALA A 387 11.72 -7.30 -18.11
N PHE A 388 12.21 -8.50 -17.79
CA PHE A 388 12.31 -9.03 -16.44
C PHE A 388 13.61 -9.83 -16.19
N PRO A 389 14.81 -9.22 -16.29
CA PRO A 389 16.08 -9.93 -16.05
C PRO A 389 16.25 -10.58 -14.67
N TRP A 390 15.38 -10.27 -13.71
CA TRP A 390 15.44 -10.76 -12.32
C TRP A 390 14.18 -11.49 -11.88
N ALA A 391 13.10 -11.51 -12.69
CA ALA A 391 11.94 -12.32 -12.34
C ALA A 391 12.23 -13.78 -12.69
N TYR A 392 12.22 -14.67 -11.70
CA TYR A 392 11.89 -16.07 -11.98
C TYR A 392 10.43 -16.10 -12.45
N ALA A 393 10.21 -15.90 -13.75
CA ALA A 393 8.91 -15.91 -14.39
C ALA A 393 8.29 -17.31 -14.28
N TYR A 394 7.60 -17.59 -13.18
CA TYR A 394 6.73 -18.74 -13.09
C TYR A 394 5.48 -18.43 -13.91
N GLN A 395 5.40 -18.96 -15.14
CA GLN A 395 4.15 -18.99 -15.88
C GLN A 395 3.15 -19.80 -15.06
N ASP A 396 2.00 -19.22 -14.73
CA ASP A 396 0.89 -20.03 -14.25
C ASP A 396 0.36 -20.85 -15.44
N ALA A 397 0.62 -22.16 -15.43
CA ALA A 397 0.21 -23.09 -16.46
C ALA A 397 -1.33 -23.11 -16.65
N SER A 398 -2.10 -22.77 -15.62
CA SER A 398 -3.57 -22.66 -15.70
C SER A 398 -4.05 -21.47 -16.55
N THR A 399 -3.20 -20.45 -16.71
CA THR A 399 -3.49 -19.25 -17.51
C THR A 399 -2.97 -19.34 -18.95
N GLY A 400 -2.23 -20.41 -19.29
CA GLY A 400 -1.52 -20.52 -20.56
C GLY A 400 -0.41 -19.48 -20.72
N GLY A 401 0.21 -19.01 -19.63
CA GLY A 401 1.34 -18.09 -19.65
C GLY A 401 0.99 -16.59 -19.83
N LYS A 402 -0.27 -16.21 -19.57
CA LYS A 402 -0.82 -14.86 -19.84
C LYS A 402 -0.67 -13.85 -18.70
N VAL A 403 -0.34 -14.31 -17.49
CA VAL A 403 -0.13 -13.47 -16.30
C VAL A 403 1.19 -13.86 -15.65
N VAL A 404 1.95 -12.88 -15.15
CA VAL A 404 3.31 -13.08 -14.61
C VAL A 404 3.43 -12.58 -13.17
N TRP A 405 4.31 -13.23 -12.40
CA TRP A 405 4.71 -12.79 -11.06
C TRP A 405 5.69 -11.63 -11.14
N VAL A 406 5.49 -10.62 -10.29
CA VAL A 406 6.51 -9.63 -9.99
C VAL A 406 7.26 -10.10 -8.75
N GLU A 407 8.58 -10.27 -8.88
CA GLU A 407 9.42 -10.56 -7.73
C GLU A 407 9.42 -9.37 -6.76
N VAL A 408 9.25 -9.69 -5.49
CA VAL A 408 9.20 -8.75 -4.39
C VAL A 408 10.42 -9.02 -3.53
N GLU A 409 11.30 -8.03 -3.39
CA GLU A 409 12.49 -8.23 -2.58
C GLU A 409 12.10 -8.23 -1.09
N ASP A 410 12.33 -9.35 -0.42
CA ASP A 410 12.07 -9.51 1.01
C ASP A 410 13.23 -8.93 1.82
N LEU A 411 13.00 -7.73 2.37
CA LEU A 411 14.02 -6.98 3.12
C LEU A 411 14.43 -7.67 4.42
N SER A 412 13.70 -8.68 4.91
CA SER A 412 14.11 -9.47 6.07
C SER A 412 15.29 -10.41 5.77
N ARG A 413 15.56 -10.68 4.48
CA ARG A 413 16.63 -11.56 4.00
C ARG A 413 17.90 -10.79 3.60
N ILE A 414 17.84 -9.46 3.54
CA ILE A 414 18.98 -8.61 3.19
C ILE A 414 19.71 -8.19 4.48
N PRO A 415 21.03 -8.41 4.59
CA PRO A 415 21.81 -7.89 5.71
C PRO A 415 21.62 -6.38 5.84
N GLU A 416 21.47 -5.86 7.06
CA GLU A 416 21.46 -4.41 7.30
C GLU A 416 22.68 -3.76 6.61
N PRO A 417 22.52 -2.61 5.92
CA PRO A 417 23.67 -1.84 5.46
C PRO A 417 24.57 -1.61 6.68
N GLN A 418 25.82 -2.07 6.62
CA GLN A 418 26.76 -1.85 7.72
C GLN A 418 26.81 -0.35 7.96
N GLN A 419 26.42 0.08 9.16
CA GLN A 419 26.58 1.48 9.56
C GLN A 419 28.02 1.88 9.26
N PRO A 420 28.25 3.03 8.59
CA PRO A 420 29.62 3.47 8.33
C PRO A 420 30.36 3.47 9.67
N ARG A 421 31.39 2.62 9.77
CA ARG A 421 32.23 2.55 10.96
C ARG A 421 32.70 3.98 11.21
N ARG A 422 32.27 4.56 12.33
CA ARG A 422 32.77 5.85 12.79
C ARG A 422 34.29 5.76 12.80
N ARG A 423 34.94 6.41 11.84
CA ARG A 423 36.37 6.69 11.85
C ARG A 423 36.59 7.98 12.62
#